data_AF-A0A1F6PLD9-F1
#
_entry.id   AF-A0A1F6PLD9-F1
#
_cell.length_a   1.000
_cell.length_b   1.000
_cell.length_c   1.000
_cell.angle_alpha   90.00
_cell.angle_beta   90.00
_cell.angle_gamma   90.00
#
_symmetry.space_group_name_H-M   'P 1'
#
loop_
_entity.id
_entity.type
_entity.pdbx_description
1 polymer ?
#
loop_
_entity_poly.entity_id
_entity_poly.type
_entity_poly.pdbx_seq_one_letter_code
_entity_poly.pdbx_strand_id
1 'polypeptide(L)' 'MGERGPAPGNAYGAAAVTQAIRGADFPMSKQDLINRYGDKDIEWTKGNPRKLRDLLIDLPSETFNSPADLEHALHENM' A
#
# COMPACT_ATOMS: atom_id res chain seq x y z
N MET A 1 -14.32 -24.19 -5.24
CA MET A 1 -14.92 -22.86 -4.99
C MET A 1 -13.81 -21.85 -5.27
N GLY A 2 -13.87 -21.18 -6.42
CA GLY A 2 -12.75 -20.40 -6.95
C GLY A 2 -12.65 -19.05 -6.26
N GLU A 3 -11.54 -18.86 -5.54
CA GLU A 3 -11.13 -17.57 -5.01
C GLU A 3 -11.02 -16.59 -6.18
N ARG A 4 -11.97 -15.66 -6.27
CA ARG A 4 -11.85 -14.50 -7.15
C ARG A 4 -10.78 -13.60 -6.53
N GLY A 5 -9.52 -13.93 -6.79
CA GLY A 5 -8.42 -12.98 -6.63
C GLY A 5 -8.78 -11.69 -7.38
N PRO A 6 -8.44 -10.50 -6.85
CA PRO A 6 -8.79 -9.24 -7.49
C PRO A 6 -8.23 -9.21 -8.92
N ALA A 7 -8.88 -8.45 -9.80
CA ALA A 7 -8.52 -8.35 -11.22
C ALA A 7 -6.99 -8.20 -11.42
N PRO A 8 -6.41 -8.81 -12.47
CA PRO A 8 -4.95 -8.95 -12.65
C PRO A 8 -4.16 -7.64 -12.82
N GLY A 9 -4.80 -6.48 -12.69
CA GLY A 9 -4.15 -5.17 -12.56
C GLY A 9 -4.22 -4.55 -11.15
N ASN A 10 -5.21 -4.91 -10.33
CA ASN A 10 -5.47 -4.30 -9.00
C ASN A 10 -4.96 -5.14 -7.82
N ALA A 11 -4.89 -6.47 -7.95
CA ALA A 11 -4.42 -7.35 -6.87
C ALA A 11 -2.92 -7.17 -6.56
N TYR A 12 -2.13 -6.80 -7.57
CA TYR A 12 -0.68 -6.69 -7.44
C TYR A 12 -0.29 -5.57 -6.49
N GLY A 13 -0.91 -4.39 -6.61
CA GLY A 13 -0.63 -3.27 -5.73
C GLY A 13 -1.01 -3.50 -4.27
N ALA A 14 -2.24 -3.97 -4.02
CA ALA A 14 -2.72 -4.27 -2.68
C ALA A 14 -1.80 -5.28 -1.97
N ALA A 15 -1.53 -6.41 -2.63
CA ALA A 15 -0.65 -7.44 -2.09
C ALA A 15 0.80 -6.94 -1.91
N ALA A 16 1.33 -6.14 -2.84
CA ALA A 16 2.68 -5.58 -2.74
C ALA A 16 2.82 -4.60 -1.56
N VAL A 17 1.81 -3.76 -1.31
CA VAL A 17 1.80 -2.85 -0.15
C VAL A 17 1.72 -3.65 1.14
N THR A 18 0.77 -4.57 1.24
CA THR A 18 0.63 -5.45 2.41
C THR A 18 1.90 -6.26 2.67
N GLN A 19 2.58 -6.73 1.62
CA GLN A 19 3.87 -7.42 1.74
C GLN A 19 5.01 -6.47 2.14
N ALA A 20 5.04 -5.25 1.61
CA ALA A 20 6.05 -4.24 1.92
C ALA A 20 5.98 -3.78 3.39
N ILE A 21 4.78 -3.71 3.96
CA ILE A 21 4.53 -3.33 5.35
C ILE A 21 4.28 -4.53 6.27
N ARG A 22 4.47 -5.76 5.77
CA ARG A 22 4.31 -7.00 6.54
C ARG A 22 5.39 -7.05 7.62
N GLY A 23 5.04 -6.62 8.84
CA GLY A 23 5.97 -6.45 9.96
C GLY A 23 6.07 -5.01 10.48
N ALA A 24 5.29 -4.08 9.94
CA ALA A 24 5.07 -2.79 10.57
C ALA A 24 4.20 -2.95 11.83
N ASP A 25 4.68 -2.46 12.97
CA ASP A 25 3.88 -2.25 14.17
C ASP A 25 2.99 -1.01 13.99
N PHE A 26 1.70 -1.27 13.75
CA PHE A 26 0.69 -0.21 13.71
C PHE A 26 0.19 0.12 15.12
N PRO A 27 -0.27 1.36 15.38
CA PRO A 27 -0.49 2.46 14.44
C PRO A 27 0.80 3.18 14.02
N MET A 28 0.91 3.55 12.73
CA MET A 28 1.99 4.36 12.19
C MET A 28 1.47 5.60 11.48
N SER A 29 2.18 6.70 11.63
CA SER A 29 1.94 7.91 10.85
C SER A 29 2.43 7.75 9.41
N LYS A 30 1.78 8.45 8.48
CA LYS A 30 2.18 8.56 7.07
C LYS A 30 3.66 8.90 6.93
N GLN A 31 4.17 9.86 7.70
CA GLN A 31 5.60 10.20 7.68
C GLN A 31 6.50 9.05 8.12
N ASP A 32 6.13 8.29 9.16
CA ASP A 32 6.90 7.12 9.61
C ASP A 32 6.88 6.02 8.56
N LEU A 33 5.73 5.80 7.92
CA LEU A 33 5.60 4.86 6.79
C LEU A 33 6.44 5.31 5.58
N ILE A 34 6.44 6.59 5.24
CA ILE A 34 7.28 7.14 4.17
C ILE A 34 8.76 6.98 4.52
N ASN A 35 9.16 7.25 5.76
CA ASN A 35 10.55 7.14 6.17
C ASN A 35 11.04 5.70 6.26
N ARG A 36 10.21 4.75 6.73
CA ARG A 36 10.60 3.33 6.86
C ARG A 36 10.38 2.52 5.59
N TYR A 37 9.29 2.79 4.89
CA TYR A 37 8.80 1.97 3.77
C TYR A 37 8.66 2.76 2.47
N GLY A 38 8.75 4.09 2.48
CA GLY A 38 8.57 4.92 1.28
C GLY A 38 9.71 4.83 0.25
N ASP A 39 10.86 4.28 0.64
CA ASP A 39 11.93 3.89 -0.28
C ASP A 39 11.71 2.53 -0.95
N LYS A 40 10.66 1.78 -0.57
CA LYS A 40 10.31 0.54 -1.24
C LYS A 40 9.61 0.82 -2.57
N ASP A 41 10.15 0.23 -3.63
CA ASP A 41 9.47 0.13 -4.91
C ASP A 41 8.44 -0.98 -4.84
N ILE A 42 7.19 -0.64 -5.12
CA ILE A 42 6.07 -1.57 -5.17
C ILE A 42 5.54 -1.62 -6.60
N GLU A 43 5.32 -2.84 -7.08
CA GLU A 43 4.75 -3.05 -8.40
C GLU A 43 3.23 -2.91 -8.32
N TRP A 44 2.78 -1.65 -8.23
CA TRP A 44 1.35 -1.36 -8.05
C TRP A 44 0.53 -1.76 -9.29
N THR A 45 1.06 -1.46 -10.48
CA THR A 45 0.51 -1.92 -11.76
C THR A 45 1.57 -2.69 -12.53
N LYS A 46 1.14 -3.71 -13.28
CA LYS A 46 2.04 -4.59 -14.04
C LYS A 46 2.96 -3.78 -14.96
N GLY A 47 4.27 -3.83 -14.70
CA GLY A 47 5.28 -3.11 -15.48
C GLY A 47 5.45 -1.62 -15.14
N ASN A 48 4.79 -1.12 -14.10
CA ASN A 48 4.98 0.24 -13.58
C ASN A 48 5.26 0.17 -12.06
N PRO A 49 6.53 -0.04 -11.67
CA PRO A 49 6.94 0.13 -10.30
C PRO A 49 6.75 1.60 -9.90
N ARG A 50 6.08 1.82 -8.77
CA ARG A 50 5.98 3.13 -8.13
C ARG A 50 6.56 3.06 -6.73
N LYS A 51 7.06 4.19 -6.24
CA LYS A 51 7.51 4.28 -4.85
C LYS A 51 6.31 4.32 -3.93
N LEU A 52 6.35 3.54 -2.85
CA LEU A 52 5.29 3.56 -1.84
C LEU A 52 5.08 4.97 -1.28
N ARG A 53 6.14 5.79 -1.15
CA ARG A 53 6.03 7.18 -0.70
C ARG A 53 5.08 8.03 -1.55
N ASP A 54 5.05 7.79 -2.86
CA ASP A 54 4.30 8.58 -3.83
C ASP A 54 2.81 8.26 -3.74
N LEU A 55 2.49 7.00 -3.45
CA LEU A 55 1.13 6.60 -3.13
C LEU A 55 0.72 7.13 -1.75
N LEU A 56 1.61 7.03 -0.76
CA LEU A 56 1.34 7.49 0.60
C LEU A 56 1.11 9.00 0.68
N ILE A 57 1.89 9.81 -0.04
CA ILE A 57 1.79 11.27 0.02
C ILE A 57 0.44 11.77 -0.53
N ASP A 58 -0.10 11.06 -1.52
CA ASP A 58 -1.38 11.36 -2.16
C ASP A 58 -2.59 11.03 -1.25
N LEU A 59 -2.40 10.15 -0.26
CA LEU A 59 -3.45 9.79 0.69
C LEU A 59 -3.84 10.98 1.59
N PRO A 60 -5.16 11.22 1.78
CA PRO A 60 -5.64 12.21 2.74
C PRO A 60 -5.36 11.78 4.19
N SER A 61 -5.21 10.48 4.45
CA SER A 61 -4.93 9.94 5.78
C SER A 61 -3.50 10.23 6.22
N GLU A 62 -3.36 10.79 7.42
CA GLU A 62 -2.05 11.09 8.04
C GLU A 62 -1.56 9.98 8.97
N THR A 63 -2.47 9.08 9.41
CA THR A 63 -2.16 7.98 10.33
C THR A 63 -2.94 6.76 9.92
N PHE A 64 -2.30 5.60 10.00
CA PHE A 64 -2.90 4.32 9.67
C PHE A 64 -2.85 3.43 10.90
N ASN A 65 -3.95 2.74 11.17
CA ASN A 65 -4.06 1.86 12.34
C ASN A 65 -3.77 0.39 12.01
N SER A 66 -3.68 0.04 10.73
CA SER A 66 -3.44 -1.33 10.29
C SER A 66 -2.95 -1.36 8.83
N PRO A 67 -2.31 -2.47 8.39
CA PRO A 67 -1.94 -2.67 6.99
C PRO A 67 -3.16 -2.59 6.06
N ALA A 68 -4.28 -3.17 6.51
CA ALA A 68 -5.54 -3.19 5.76
C ALA A 68 -6.16 -1.79 5.63
N ASP A 69 -6.02 -0.94 6.63
CA ASP A 69 -6.51 0.45 6.62
C ASP A 69 -5.75 1.28 5.58
N LEU A 70 -4.42 1.10 5.52
CA LEU A 70 -3.59 1.70 4.48
C LEU A 70 -3.94 1.19 3.08
N GLU A 71 -4.09 -0.13 2.93
CA GLU A 71 -4.48 -0.75 1.67
C GLU A 71 -5.83 -0.23 1.18
N HIS A 72 -6.81 -0.11 2.09
CA HIS A 72 -8.13 0.42 1.77
C HIS A 72 -8.07 1.88 1.35
N ALA A 73 -7.32 2.72 2.06
CA ALA A 73 -7.12 4.13 1.71
C ALA A 73 -6.48 4.28 0.32
N LEU A 74 -5.48 3.44 0.00
CA LEU A 74 -4.83 3.43 -1.31
C LEU A 74 -5.77 2.98 -2.44
N HIS A 75 -6.66 2.04 -2.16
CA HIS A 75 -7.67 1.59 -3.11
C HIS A 75 -8.71 2.68 -3.35
N GLU A 76 -9.18 3.33 -2.28
CA GLU A 76 -10.26 4.32 -2.33
C GLU A 76 -9.83 5.64 -2.98
N ASN A 77 -8.53 5.93 -2.98
CA ASN A 77 -7.95 7.14 -3.58
C ASN A 77 -7.59 6.99 -5.08
N MET A 78 -8.05 5.92 -5.76
CA MET A 78 -7.90 5.69 -7.21
C MET A 78 -9.24 5.70 -7.95
#